data_AF-A0ABD0PX12-F1
#
_entry.id   AF-A0ABD0PX12-F1
#
_cell.length_a   1.000
_cell.length_b   1.000
_cell.length_c   1.000
_cell.angle_alpha   90.00
_cell.angle_beta   90.00
_cell.angle_gamma   90.00
#
_symmetry.space_group_name_H-M   'P 1'
#
loop_
_entity.id
_entity.type
_entity.pdbx_description
1 polymer ?
#
loop_
_entity_poly.entity_id
_entity_poly.type
_entity_poly.pdbx_seq_one_letter_code
_entity_poly.pdbx_strand_id
1 'polypeptide(L)' 'MSAWILLLTVGVSVLGLSWSQRTEPMFASVTQSVFPPDYENNPTQLNYGVAVTDVDGDGDLEMFVSG' A
#
# COMPACT_ATOMS: atom_id res chain seq x y z
N MET A 1 -25.49 -2.25 -34.54
CA MET A 1 -24.42 -1.29 -34.19
C MET A 1 -24.20 -1.08 -32.67
N SER A 2 -24.93 -1.71 -31.74
CA SER A 2 -24.77 -1.40 -30.30
C SER A 2 -23.73 -2.24 -29.55
N ALA A 3 -23.41 -3.46 -29.99
CA ALA A 3 -22.49 -4.36 -29.27
C ALA A 3 -21.03 -3.84 -29.21
N TRP A 4 -20.56 -3.21 -30.29
CA TRP A 4 -19.21 -2.64 -30.36
C TRP A 4 -19.03 -1.44 -29.43
N ILE A 5 -20.09 -0.67 -29.22
CA ILE A 5 -20.07 0.49 -28.31
C ILE A 5 -19.96 0.00 -26.86
N LEU A 6 -20.66 -1.08 -26.51
CA LEU A 6 -20.58 -1.68 -25.17
C LEU A 6 -19.21 -2.30 -24.88
N LEU A 7 -18.58 -2.92 -25.86
CA LEU A 7 -17.21 -3.45 -25.71
C LEU A 7 -16.19 -2.32 -25.54
N LEU A 8 -16.36 -1.21 -26.26
CA LEU A 8 -15.51 -0.03 -26.12
C LEU A 8 -15.66 0.63 -24.75
N THR A 9 -16.90 0.81 -24.25
CA THR A 9 -17.11 1.42 -22.95
C THR A 9 -16.54 0.56 -21.82
N VAL A 10 -16.76 -0.75 -21.84
CA VAL A 10 -16.18 -1.66 -20.84
C VAL A 10 -14.65 -1.66 -20.90
N GLY A 11 -14.07 -1.71 -22.11
CA GLY A 11 -12.63 -1.66 -22.29
C GLY A 11 -12.01 -0.38 -21.72
N VAL A 12 -12.61 0.79 -21.98
CA VAL A 12 -12.15 2.08 -21.46
C VAL A 12 -12.31 2.16 -19.94
N SER A 13 -13.40 1.64 -19.37
CA SER A 13 -13.62 1.61 -17.92
C SER A 13 -12.61 0.72 -17.19
N VAL A 14 -12.32 -0.47 -17.72
CA VAL A 14 -11.35 -1.40 -17.12
C VAL A 14 -9.93 -0.83 -17.19
N LEU A 15 -9.56 -0.23 -18.33
CA LEU A 15 -8.28 0.46 -18.47
C LEU A 15 -8.18 1.62 -17.46
N GLY A 16 -9.21 2.46 -17.34
CA GLY A 16 -9.24 3.60 -16.40
C GLY A 16 -9.08 3.21 -14.93
N LEU A 17 -9.67 2.09 -14.50
CA LEU A 17 -9.53 1.56 -13.14
C LEU A 17 -8.10 1.06 -12.84
N SER A 18 -7.34 0.68 -13.86
CA SER A 18 -5.99 0.14 -13.73
C SER A 18 -4.94 1.23 -13.44
N TRP A 19 -5.24 2.49 -13.75
CA TRP A 19 -4.31 3.63 -13.59
C TRP A 19 -4.30 4.23 -12.18
N SER A 20 -5.16 3.77 -11.28
CA SER A 20 -5.17 4.25 -9.89
C SER A 20 -4.24 3.44 -8.99
N GLN A 21 -3.01 3.20 -9.44
CA GLN A 21 -1.93 2.70 -8.60
C GLN A 21 -1.13 3.90 -8.10
N ARG A 22 -1.11 4.11 -6.79
CA ARG A 22 -0.38 5.21 -6.15
C ARG A 22 1.10 5.11 -6.54
N THR A 23 1.66 6.16 -7.15
CA THR A 23 3.09 6.19 -7.55
C THR A 23 4.03 6.26 -6.34
N GLU A 24 3.52 6.69 -5.20
CA GLU A 24 4.28 6.77 -3.96
C GLU A 24 4.45 5.40 -3.32
N PRO A 25 5.61 5.12 -2.70
CA PRO A 25 5.79 3.90 -1.94
C PRO A 25 4.75 3.87 -0.80
N MET A 26 4.06 2.73 -0.68
CA MET A 26 3.06 2.51 0.38
C MET A 26 3.69 2.54 1.78
N PHE A 27 5.01 2.31 1.86
CA PHE A 27 5.79 2.32 3.09
C PHE A 27 7.00 3.24 2.94
N ALA A 28 7.22 4.13 3.90
CA ALA A 28 8.40 5.00 3.96
C ALA A 28 9.15 4.73 5.26
N SER A 29 10.49 4.65 5.18
CA SER A 29 11.32 4.58 6.38
C SER A 29 11.32 5.94 7.08
N VAL A 30 10.84 5.95 8.32
CA VAL A 30 10.84 7.15 9.19
C VAL A 30 11.95 7.12 10.25
N THR A 31 12.80 6.09 10.24
CA THR A 31 13.84 5.85 11.25
C THR A 31 14.70 7.09 11.50
N GLN A 32 15.14 7.76 10.44
CA GLN A 32 15.98 8.96 10.53
C GLN A 32 15.23 10.22 11.01
N SER A 33 13.90 10.22 10.96
CA SER A 33 13.08 11.34 11.45
C SER A 33 12.69 11.20 12.92
N VAL A 34 12.67 9.96 13.44
CA VAL A 34 12.21 9.65 14.80
C VAL A 34 13.37 9.45 15.77
N PHE A 35 14.49 8.87 15.31
CA PHE A 35 15.62 8.55 16.19
C PHE A 35 16.73 9.60 16.13
N PRO A 36 17.40 9.85 17.27
CA PRO A 36 18.65 10.61 17.30
C PRO A 36 19.70 10.00 16.35
N PRO A 37 20.57 10.82 15.75
CA PRO A 37 21.59 10.36 14.80
C PRO A 37 22.63 9.40 15.43
N ASP A 38 22.70 9.33 16.76
CA ASP A 38 23.56 8.46 17.57
C ASP A 38 22.84 7.19 18.08
N TYR A 39 21.68 6.85 17.51
CA TYR A 39 20.92 5.66 17.88
C TYR A 39 21.51 4.37 17.27
N GLU A 40 22.41 3.72 18.01
CA GLU A 40 23.15 2.53 17.58
C GLU A 40 22.44 1.18 17.87
N ASN A 41 21.26 1.18 18.49
CA ASN A 41 20.64 -0.05 19.05
C ASN A 41 19.53 -0.71 18.21
N ASN A 42 19.33 -0.28 16.97
CA ASN A 42 18.50 -1.02 16.01
C ASN A 42 19.01 -0.73 14.60
N PRO A 43 19.84 -1.60 14.00
CA PRO A 43 20.33 -1.37 12.64
C PRO A 43 19.14 -1.19 11.71
N THR A 44 19.21 -0.20 10.81
CA THR A 44 18.14 0.10 9.87
C THR A 44 17.86 -1.11 8.98
N GLN A 45 16.91 -1.98 9.37
CA GLN A 45 16.40 -3.03 8.50
C GLN A 45 15.17 -2.47 7.81
N LEU A 46 15.15 -2.51 6.48
CA LEU A 46 14.00 -2.10 5.68
C LEU A 46 12.84 -3.13 5.75
N ASN A 47 12.96 -4.13 6.61
CA ASN A 47 12.03 -5.24 6.76
C ASN A 47 11.06 -5.03 7.94
N TYR A 48 11.37 -4.05 8.81
CA TYR A 48 10.46 -3.63 9.86
C TYR A 48 9.30 -2.86 9.21
N GLY A 49 8.09 -3.36 9.39
CA GLY A 49 6.89 -2.82 8.77
C GLY A 49 5.72 -2.87 9.73
N VAL A 50 4.84 -1.88 9.64
CA VAL A 50 3.52 -1.93 10.26
C VAL A 50 2.48 -1.72 9.16
N ALA A 51 1.51 -2.61 9.07
CA ALA A 51 0.33 -2.46 8.23
C ALA A 51 -0.91 -2.40 9.10
N VAL A 52 -1.92 -1.64 8.68
CA VAL A 52 -3.24 -1.63 9.31
C VAL A 52 -4.20 -2.35 8.37
N THR A 53 -4.75 -3.48 8.82
CA THR A 53 -5.64 -4.33 8.04
C THR A 53 -6.50 -5.17 8.96
N ASP A 54 -7.68 -5.54 8.50
CA ASP A 54 -8.49 -6.62 9.07
C ASP A 54 -7.80 -7.95 8.72
N VAL A 55 -7.19 -8.60 9.72
CA VAL A 55 -6.40 -9.82 9.56
C VAL A 55 -7.26 -11.07 9.70
N ASP A 56 -8.30 -11.05 10.55
CA ASP A 56 -9.11 -12.23 10.89
C ASP A 56 -10.53 -12.21 10.32
N GLY A 57 -10.93 -11.11 9.68
CA GLY A 57 -12.18 -10.96 8.95
C GLY A 57 -13.38 -10.65 9.84
N ASP A 58 -13.15 -10.17 11.07
CA ASP A 58 -14.23 -9.80 11.98
C ASP A 58 -14.75 -8.36 11.77
N GLY A 59 -14.04 -7.57 10.95
CA GLY A 59 -14.41 -6.22 10.56
C GLY A 59 -13.81 -5.12 11.43
N ASP A 60 -13.05 -5.46 12.48
CA ASP A 60 -12.17 -4.53 13.17
C ASP A 60 -10.82 -4.41 12.42
N LEU A 61 -10.01 -3.39 12.77
CA LEU A 61 -8.71 -3.16 12.14
C LEU A 61 -7.57 -3.43 13.13
N GLU A 62 -6.62 -4.26 12.72
CA GLU A 62 -5.45 -4.61 13.53
C GLU A 62 -4.18 -3.95 13.00
N MET A 63 -3.18 -3.87 13.89
CA MET A 63 -1.80 -3.53 13.50
C MET A 63 -1.01 -4.82 13.28
N PHE A 64 -0.64 -5.09 12.04
CA PHE A 64 0.27 -6.17 11.68
C PHE A 64 1.72 -5.66 11.71
N VAL A 65 2.54 -6.22 12.59
CA VAL A 65 3.95 -5.84 12.77
C VAL A 65 4.87 -6.91 12.18
N SER A 66 5.74 -6.53 11.25
CA SER A 66 6.81 -7.38 10.71
C SER A 66 8.19 -6.89 11.13
N GLY A 67 9.14 -7.82 11.27
CA GLY A 67 10.55 -7.58 11.59
C GLY A 67 11.39 -8.82 11.32
#